data_AF-A0A1S7UHQ1-F1
#
_entry.id   AF-A0A1S7UHQ1-F1
#
_cell.length_a   1.000
_cell.length_b   1.000
_cell.length_c   1.000
_cell.angle_alpha   90.00
_cell.angle_beta   90.00
_cell.angle_gamma   90.00
#
_symmetry.space_group_name_H-M   'P 1'
#
loop_
_entity.id
_entity.type
_entity.pdbx_description
1 polymer ?
#
loop_
_entity_poly.entity_id
_entity_poly.type
_entity_poly.pdbx_seq_one_letter_code
_entity_poly.pdbx_strand_id
1 'polypeptide(L)'
;MSCVIARTTDSLNSLPNELLINALDSLPTRSLLPLAAVSRRFRGLVGRLHYYRLVEATVLQGRELLLECYHPSDRVSAPSLFCRYLTTDGLAEAGEDADLGEMNRLYSRFTLFLGDENRRPRARRPTASVIEGTEEPLSQIPTYDVNIEAGELFTQLCAVTNLVKIGPRRGLFLKIDNVADGVIRVHRRWLREQAERPTTKQQLDGRTDLNDSSILWVGLSKDIGVRFRVLPKEEGQTPLLLEQDEEPPVSYTLEYQELIVRTNKLLLTLEASEAQQVAHAGAFYFSGSDRYLPCNDIIYLPSVPTRMMLPRTMSVQ
;
A
#
# COMPACT_ATOMS: atom_id res chain seq x y z
N MET A 1 -50.48 52.71 -1.49
CA MET A 1 -50.44 51.26 -1.27
C MET A 1 -49.15 50.73 -1.85
N SER A 2 -48.09 50.64 -1.03
CA SER A 2 -46.79 50.13 -1.49
C SER A 2 -46.79 48.62 -1.36
N CYS A 3 -46.78 47.94 -2.51
CA CYS A 3 -46.56 46.51 -2.60
C CYS A 3 -45.10 46.23 -2.21
N VAL A 4 -44.88 45.77 -0.97
CA VAL A 4 -43.60 45.22 -0.56
C VAL A 4 -43.49 43.85 -1.21
N ILE A 5 -42.73 43.76 -2.30
CA ILE A 5 -42.26 42.49 -2.82
C ILE A 5 -41.33 41.91 -1.76
N ALA A 6 -41.83 40.98 -0.95
CA ALA A 6 -40.99 40.15 -0.11
C ALA A 6 -40.09 39.35 -1.04
N ARG A 7 -38.84 39.80 -1.19
CA ARG A 7 -37.78 38.95 -1.74
C ARG A 7 -37.50 37.88 -0.70
N THR A 8 -38.18 36.75 -0.80
CA THR A 8 -37.72 35.51 -0.16
C THR A 8 -36.44 35.11 -0.86
N THR A 9 -35.31 35.67 -0.42
CA THR A 9 -34.04 35.01 -0.62
C THR A 9 -34.05 33.82 0.33
N ASP A 10 -34.58 32.69 -0.13
CA ASP A 10 -34.39 31.40 0.52
C ASP A 10 -32.89 31.12 0.52
N SER A 11 -32.22 31.66 1.53
CA SER A 11 -30.78 31.58 1.63
C SER A 11 -30.43 30.13 1.97
N LEU A 12 -29.35 29.60 1.40
CA LEU A 12 -28.80 28.27 1.70
C LEU A 12 -28.69 27.97 3.22
N ASN A 13 -28.69 29.01 4.05
CA ASN A 13 -28.68 28.93 5.50
C ASN A 13 -29.99 28.45 6.13
N SER A 14 -31.14 28.54 5.46
CA SER A 14 -32.44 28.04 5.95
C SER A 14 -32.67 26.57 5.65
N LEU A 15 -31.87 25.97 4.76
CA LEU A 15 -32.00 24.55 4.42
C LEU A 15 -31.62 23.68 5.64
N PRO A 16 -32.30 22.55 5.91
CA PRO A 16 -31.87 21.58 6.92
C PRO A 16 -30.49 20.96 6.62
N ASN A 17 -29.78 20.49 7.65
CA ASN A 17 -28.43 19.92 7.50
C ASN A 17 -28.44 18.65 6.64
N GLU A 18 -29.50 17.86 6.72
CA GLU A 18 -29.69 16.58 6.05
C GLU A 18 -29.73 16.77 4.53
N LEU A 19 -30.42 17.81 4.06
CA LEU A 19 -30.49 18.13 2.63
C LEU A 19 -29.16 18.63 2.10
N LEU A 20 -28.41 19.40 2.90
CA LEU A 20 -27.05 19.81 2.54
C LEU A 20 -26.09 18.63 2.50
N ILE A 21 -26.13 17.72 3.48
CA ILE A 21 -25.31 16.52 3.51
C ILE A 21 -25.57 15.67 2.27
N ASN A 22 -26.85 15.40 1.95
CA ASN A 22 -27.22 14.61 0.77
C ASN A 22 -26.75 15.26 -0.54
N ALA A 23 -26.90 16.58 -0.67
CA ALA A 23 -26.39 17.30 -1.84
C ALA A 23 -24.85 17.22 -1.94
N LEU A 24 -24.15 17.38 -0.82
CA LEU A 24 -22.69 17.36 -0.75
C LEU A 24 -22.10 15.95 -0.92
N ASP A 25 -22.82 14.91 -0.54
CA ASP A 25 -22.35 13.53 -0.64
C ASP A 25 -22.15 13.07 -2.09
N SER A 26 -22.84 13.70 -3.05
CA SER A 26 -22.59 13.46 -4.47
C SER A 26 -21.21 13.95 -4.97
N LEU A 27 -20.54 14.82 -4.21
CA LEU A 27 -19.26 15.42 -4.62
C LEU A 27 -18.07 14.54 -4.17
N PRO A 28 -17.04 14.38 -5.00
CA PRO A 28 -15.82 13.68 -4.60
C PRO A 28 -15.07 14.48 -3.52
N THR A 29 -14.29 13.80 -2.67
CA THR A 29 -13.64 14.43 -1.51
C THR A 29 -12.75 15.62 -1.92
N ARG A 30 -12.09 15.54 -3.08
CA ARG A 30 -11.27 16.65 -3.64
C ARG A 30 -12.06 17.94 -3.86
N SER A 31 -13.32 17.84 -4.26
CA SER A 31 -14.21 18.99 -4.50
C SER A 31 -14.97 19.40 -3.23
N LEU A 32 -15.15 18.45 -2.30
CA LEU A 32 -15.82 18.67 -1.04
C LEU A 32 -14.96 19.47 -0.04
N LEU A 33 -13.67 19.13 0.10
CA LEU A 33 -12.78 19.74 1.09
C LEU A 33 -12.65 21.28 0.98
N PRO A 34 -12.55 21.89 -0.22
CA PRO A 34 -12.53 23.35 -0.35
C PRO A 34 -13.78 24.04 0.19
N LEU A 35 -14.94 23.38 0.17
CA LEU A 35 -16.21 23.95 0.66
C LEU A 35 -16.18 24.19 2.17
N ALA A 36 -15.30 23.50 2.91
CA ALA A 36 -15.11 23.74 4.34
C ALA A 36 -14.64 25.17 4.66
N ALA A 37 -14.00 25.86 3.70
CA ALA A 37 -13.56 27.25 3.88
C ALA A 37 -14.68 28.29 3.68
N VAL A 38 -15.85 27.89 3.16
CA VAL A 38 -16.95 28.82 2.83
C VAL A 38 -17.65 29.32 4.10
N SER A 39 -17.97 28.43 5.04
CA SER A 39 -18.60 28.81 6.31
C SER A 39 -18.35 27.79 7.42
N ARG A 40 -18.54 28.20 8.68
CA ARG A 40 -18.45 27.27 9.83
C ARG A 40 -19.42 26.10 9.73
N ARG A 41 -20.61 26.32 9.16
CA ARG A 41 -21.61 25.28 8.95
C ARG A 41 -21.10 24.25 7.93
N PHE A 42 -20.59 24.71 6.79
CA PHE A 42 -20.00 23.82 5.78
C PHE A 42 -18.78 23.09 6.31
N ARG A 43 -17.93 23.74 7.12
CA ARG A 43 -16.80 23.08 7.77
C ARG A 43 -17.23 21.86 8.60
N GLY A 44 -18.27 22.00 9.42
CA GLY A 44 -18.80 20.87 10.20
C GLY A 44 -19.39 19.76 9.33
N LEU A 45 -20.21 20.11 8.34
CA LEU A 45 -20.84 19.12 7.44
C LEU A 45 -19.81 18.38 6.58
N VAL A 46 -18.85 19.11 6.00
CA VAL A 46 -17.73 18.54 5.23
C VAL A 46 -16.85 17.65 6.11
N GLY A 47 -16.56 18.08 7.34
CA GLY A 47 -15.81 17.27 8.30
C GLY A 47 -16.49 15.93 8.57
N ARG A 48 -17.80 15.96 8.84
CA ARG A 48 -18.59 14.76 9.11
C ARG A 48 -18.64 13.80 7.92
N LEU A 49 -18.88 14.32 6.72
CA LEU A 49 -18.85 13.54 5.48
C LEU A 49 -17.46 12.94 5.22
N HIS A 50 -16.41 13.72 5.43
CA HIS A 50 -15.04 13.26 5.26
C HIS A 50 -14.71 12.12 6.23
N TYR A 51 -15.13 12.23 7.50
CA TYR A 51 -14.99 11.17 8.50
C TYR A 51 -15.62 9.86 8.04
N TYR A 52 -16.89 9.88 7.62
CA TYR A 52 -17.58 8.67 7.17
C TYR A 52 -16.89 8.03 5.96
N ARG A 53 -16.41 8.83 5.02
CA ARG A 53 -15.65 8.34 3.87
C ARG A 53 -14.32 7.71 4.27
N LEU A 54 -13.64 8.26 5.27
CA LEU A 54 -12.42 7.66 5.81
C LEU A 54 -12.70 6.31 6.45
N VAL A 55 -13.78 6.20 7.23
CA VAL A 55 -14.23 4.94 7.82
C VAL A 55 -14.53 3.91 6.73
N GLU A 56 -15.25 4.29 5.68
CA GLU A 56 -15.56 3.40 4.57
C GLU A 56 -14.32 2.96 3.80
N ALA A 57 -13.36 3.87 3.56
CA ALA A 57 -12.11 3.57 2.88
C ALA A 57 -11.25 2.52 3.61
N THR A 58 -11.40 2.37 4.94
CA THR A 58 -10.69 1.32 5.69
C THR A 58 -11.07 -0.10 5.29
N VAL A 59 -12.29 -0.29 4.75
CA VAL A 59 -12.80 -1.59 4.31
C VAL A 59 -12.28 -1.96 2.91
N LEU A 60 -11.60 -1.04 2.22
CA LEU A 60 -11.06 -1.19 0.86
C LEU A 60 -12.07 -1.64 -0.21
N GLN A 61 -13.37 -1.73 0.12
CA GLN A 61 -14.48 -2.12 -0.77
C GLN A 61 -14.17 -3.32 -1.68
N GLY A 62 -13.57 -4.39 -1.13
CA GLY A 62 -13.24 -5.60 -1.88
C GLY A 62 -12.01 -5.48 -2.79
N ARG A 63 -11.20 -4.43 -2.60
CA ARG A 63 -9.87 -4.30 -3.17
C ARG A 63 -8.82 -4.76 -2.16
N GLU A 64 -7.69 -5.20 -2.67
CA GLU A 64 -6.51 -5.55 -1.87
C GLU A 64 -5.41 -4.52 -2.10
N LEU A 65 -4.57 -4.32 -1.10
CA LEU A 65 -3.40 -3.46 -1.18
C LEU A 65 -2.17 -4.36 -1.36
N LEU A 66 -1.31 -4.01 -2.31
CA LEU A 66 -0.05 -4.68 -2.60
C LEU A 66 1.12 -3.72 -2.38
N LEU A 67 2.21 -4.23 -1.84
CA LEU A 67 3.50 -3.56 -1.77
C LEU A 67 4.55 -4.34 -2.57
N GLU A 68 5.22 -3.66 -3.48
CA GLU A 68 6.47 -4.13 -4.08
C GLU A 68 7.60 -3.29 -3.51
N CYS A 69 8.59 -3.94 -2.92
CA CYS A 69 9.75 -3.27 -2.35
C CYS A 69 11.01 -4.01 -2.77
N TYR A 70 11.86 -3.35 -3.57
CA TYR A 70 12.99 -4.00 -4.24
C TYR A 70 14.13 -3.04 -4.53
N HIS A 71 15.37 -3.55 -4.58
CA HIS A 71 16.47 -2.81 -5.20
C HIS A 71 16.20 -2.62 -6.70
N PRO A 72 16.49 -1.46 -7.32
CA PRO A 72 16.22 -1.21 -8.74
C PRO A 72 16.65 -2.32 -9.70
N SER A 73 17.73 -3.04 -9.38
CA SER A 73 18.24 -4.18 -10.15
C SER A 73 17.34 -5.43 -10.10
N ASP A 74 16.52 -5.59 -9.06
CA ASP A 74 15.72 -6.79 -8.76
C ASP A 74 14.27 -6.66 -9.20
N ARG A 75 13.89 -5.57 -9.89
CA ARG A 75 12.50 -5.25 -10.25
C ARG A 75 11.73 -6.41 -10.86
N VAL A 76 12.38 -7.25 -11.66
CA VAL A 76 11.74 -8.37 -12.38
C VAL A 76 11.51 -9.59 -11.50
N SER A 77 12.34 -9.79 -10.48
CA SER A 77 12.28 -10.92 -9.55
C SER A 77 11.60 -10.59 -8.22
N ALA A 78 11.27 -9.32 -7.98
CA ALA A 78 10.69 -8.85 -6.74
C ALA A 78 9.29 -9.46 -6.51
N PRO A 79 9.03 -10.05 -5.33
CA PRO A 79 7.70 -10.55 -5.00
C PRO A 79 6.77 -9.39 -4.61
N SER A 80 5.52 -9.44 -5.08
CA SER A 80 4.46 -8.57 -4.57
C SER A 80 3.98 -9.08 -3.21
N LEU A 81 3.99 -8.20 -2.20
CA LEU A 81 3.54 -8.47 -0.84
C LEU A 81 2.09 -8.03 -0.69
N PHE A 82 1.23 -8.90 -0.17
CA PHE A 82 -0.16 -8.58 0.11
C PHE A 82 -0.27 -7.92 1.48
N CYS A 83 -1.16 -6.94 1.57
CA CYS A 83 -1.33 -6.13 2.76
C CYS A 83 -2.74 -6.37 3.36
N ARG A 84 -2.79 -6.84 4.60
CA ARG A 84 -4.05 -7.02 5.35
C ARG A 84 -4.24 -5.85 6.30
N TYR A 85 -5.38 -5.17 6.19
CA TYR A 85 -5.74 -4.08 7.08
C TYR A 85 -5.74 -4.52 8.55
N LEU A 86 -5.16 -3.70 9.41
CA LEU A 86 -5.14 -3.89 10.86
C LEU A 86 -6.04 -2.89 11.55
N THR A 87 -5.69 -1.62 11.43
CA THR A 87 -6.32 -0.52 12.15
C THR A 87 -6.00 0.81 11.48
N THR A 88 -6.76 1.84 11.82
CA THR A 88 -6.45 3.22 11.48
C THR A 88 -6.31 3.99 12.79
N ASP A 89 -5.09 4.44 13.06
CA ASP A 89 -4.76 5.08 14.33
C ASP A 89 -5.55 6.36 14.50
N GLY A 90 -6.19 6.53 15.67
CA GLY A 90 -6.93 7.74 16.00
C GLY A 90 -8.29 7.89 15.31
N LEU A 91 -8.68 7.03 14.35
CA LEU A 91 -9.97 7.18 13.65
C LEU A 91 -11.18 6.96 14.57
N ALA A 92 -11.12 5.96 15.44
CA ALA A 92 -12.17 5.72 16.43
C ALA A 92 -12.21 6.80 17.53
N GLU A 93 -11.04 7.37 17.87
CA GLU A 93 -10.89 8.38 18.92
C GLU A 93 -11.29 9.78 18.44
N ALA A 94 -11.04 10.10 17.17
CA ALA A 94 -11.34 11.39 16.55
C ALA A 94 -12.86 11.66 16.47
N GLY A 95 -13.65 10.61 16.23
CA GLY A 95 -15.10 10.70 16.12
C GLY A 95 -15.59 11.59 14.97
N GLU A 96 -16.91 11.78 14.90
CA GLU A 96 -17.55 12.51 13.79
C GLU A 96 -17.28 14.02 13.81
N ASP A 97 -16.92 14.57 14.96
CA ASP A 97 -16.66 15.99 15.17
C ASP A 97 -15.17 16.37 15.06
N ALA A 98 -14.33 15.44 14.58
CA ALA A 98 -12.90 15.64 14.37
C ALA A 98 -12.61 16.85 13.47
N ASP A 99 -11.53 17.58 13.75
CA ASP A 99 -11.10 18.63 12.82
C ASP A 99 -10.50 18.01 11.54
N LEU A 100 -10.68 18.70 10.41
CA LEU A 100 -10.10 18.32 9.13
C LEU A 100 -8.57 18.18 9.20
N GLY A 101 -7.92 19.00 10.04
CA GLY A 101 -6.47 18.91 10.27
C GLY A 101 -6.05 17.63 10.99
N GLU A 102 -6.88 17.13 11.91
CA GLU A 102 -6.63 15.88 12.65
C GLU A 102 -6.86 14.67 11.75
N MET A 103 -7.97 14.67 11.00
CA MET A 103 -8.27 13.63 10.01
C MET A 103 -7.17 13.49 8.95
N ASN A 104 -6.53 14.59 8.55
CA ASN A 104 -5.43 14.56 7.59
C ASN A 104 -4.12 13.93 8.12
N ARG A 105 -4.01 13.75 9.44
CA ARG A 105 -2.83 13.13 10.09
C ARG A 105 -3.02 11.65 10.37
N LEU A 106 -4.18 11.07 10.03
CA LEU A 106 -4.48 9.67 10.27
C LEU A 106 -3.72 8.76 9.30
N TYR A 107 -3.27 7.61 9.82
CA TYR A 107 -2.63 6.56 9.06
C TYR A 107 -3.33 5.23 9.29
N SER A 108 -3.49 4.49 8.20
CA SER A 108 -3.96 3.12 8.19
C SER A 108 -2.77 2.17 8.17
N ARG A 109 -2.82 1.14 9.00
CA ARG A 109 -1.78 0.14 9.16
C ARG A 109 -2.19 -1.18 8.54
N PHE A 110 -1.22 -1.86 7.97
CA PHE A 110 -1.40 -3.13 7.29
C PHE A 110 -0.28 -4.10 7.66
N THR A 111 -0.63 -5.37 7.88
CA THR A 111 0.36 -6.45 7.96
C THR A 111 0.69 -6.95 6.58
N LEU A 112 1.95 -7.32 6.36
CA LEU A 112 2.42 -7.85 5.08
C LEU A 112 2.52 -9.37 5.11
N PHE A 113 2.15 -10.00 4.01
CA PHE A 113 2.31 -11.43 3.82
C PHE A 113 2.55 -11.77 2.35
N LEU A 114 3.27 -12.86 2.11
CA LEU A 114 3.44 -13.39 0.76
C LEU A 114 2.13 -14.04 0.31
N GLY A 115 1.64 -13.64 -0.87
CA GLY A 115 0.46 -14.21 -1.49
C GLY A 115 0.66 -15.66 -1.91
N ASP A 116 -0.43 -16.42 -2.01
CA ASP A 116 -0.41 -17.88 -2.26
C ASP A 116 0.27 -18.27 -3.59
N GLU A 117 0.32 -17.36 -4.56
CA GLU A 117 1.03 -17.58 -5.83
C GLU A 117 2.56 -17.63 -5.67
N ASN A 118 3.11 -16.89 -4.71
CA ASN A 118 4.54 -16.91 -4.37
C ASN A 118 4.89 -18.06 -3.41
N ARG A 119 3.90 -18.77 -2.85
CA ARG A 119 4.09 -19.83 -1.85
C ARG A 119 4.45 -21.19 -2.43
N ARG A 120 4.42 -21.36 -3.76
CA ARG A 120 4.63 -22.69 -4.37
C ARG A 120 5.91 -22.73 -5.19
N PRO A 121 6.97 -23.41 -4.71
CA PRO A 121 7.82 -24.16 -5.62
C PRO A 121 6.88 -25.09 -6.40
N ARG A 122 6.97 -25.12 -7.74
CA ARG A 122 6.30 -26.16 -8.55
C ARG A 122 6.91 -27.53 -8.19
N ALA A 123 6.53 -28.09 -7.04
CA ALA A 123 6.87 -29.43 -6.64
C ALA A 123 6.12 -30.37 -7.59
N ARG A 124 6.85 -31.01 -8.51
CA ARG A 124 6.30 -31.97 -9.47
C ARG A 124 5.79 -33.27 -8.81
N ARG A 125 5.86 -33.39 -7.49
CA ARG A 125 5.31 -34.50 -6.71
C ARG A 125 4.85 -33.97 -5.33
N PRO A 126 3.61 -34.26 -4.89
CA PRO A 126 3.22 -33.98 -3.51
C PRO A 126 4.01 -34.88 -2.57
N THR A 127 4.65 -34.28 -1.57
CA THR A 127 5.22 -34.99 -0.43
C THR A 127 4.10 -35.46 0.51
N ALA A 128 4.34 -36.53 1.28
CA ALA A 128 3.34 -37.14 2.17
C ALA A 128 2.72 -36.16 3.18
N SER A 129 3.42 -35.07 3.54
CA SER A 129 2.92 -34.00 4.40
C SER A 129 1.70 -33.24 3.85
N VAL A 130 1.55 -33.18 2.53
CA VAL A 130 0.37 -32.56 1.86
C VAL A 130 -0.86 -33.46 1.97
N ILE A 131 -0.67 -34.77 2.11
CA ILE A 131 -1.74 -35.78 2.22
C ILE A 131 -2.30 -35.81 3.64
N GLU A 132 -1.48 -35.51 4.65
CA GLU A 132 -1.86 -35.58 6.07
C GLU A 132 -2.46 -34.27 6.64
N GLY A 133 -2.53 -33.19 5.86
CA GLY A 133 -3.21 -31.96 6.29
C GLY A 133 -2.52 -31.21 7.43
N THR A 134 -1.27 -31.54 7.73
CA THR A 134 -0.47 -30.98 8.84
C THR A 134 0.44 -29.83 8.39
N GLU A 135 0.07 -29.08 7.35
CA GLU A 135 0.74 -27.81 7.06
C GLU A 135 0.15 -26.73 7.98
N GLU A 136 0.76 -26.54 9.15
CA GLU A 136 0.59 -25.29 9.89
C GLU A 136 0.92 -24.13 8.92
N PRO A 137 0.08 -23.09 8.82
CA PRO A 137 0.43 -21.93 8.03
C PRO A 137 1.60 -21.26 8.75
N LEU A 138 2.82 -21.60 8.34
CA LEU A 138 4.01 -20.83 8.67
C LEU A 138 3.78 -19.46 8.05
N SER A 139 3.22 -18.53 8.83
CA SER A 139 3.14 -17.11 8.53
C SER A 139 4.57 -16.57 8.55
N GLN A 140 5.36 -16.95 7.55
CA GLN A 140 6.70 -16.43 7.35
C GLN A 140 6.54 -14.95 7.05
N ILE A 141 7.00 -14.13 7.98
CA ILE A 141 7.12 -12.69 7.79
C ILE A 141 7.97 -12.49 6.53
N PRO A 142 7.51 -11.71 5.54
CA PRO A 142 8.30 -11.51 4.34
C PRO A 142 9.67 -10.94 4.70
N THR A 143 10.72 -11.38 4.02
CA THR A 143 12.09 -10.89 4.24
C THR A 143 12.72 -10.41 2.95
N TYR A 144 13.65 -9.46 3.05
CA TYR A 144 14.46 -8.97 1.95
C TYR A 144 15.91 -8.77 2.41
N ASP A 145 16.84 -9.36 1.68
CA ASP A 145 18.27 -9.25 2.00
C ASP A 145 18.85 -7.98 1.37
N VAL A 146 19.50 -7.16 2.21
CA VAL A 146 20.19 -5.94 1.82
C VAL A 146 21.69 -6.17 1.99
N ASN A 147 22.42 -5.99 0.89
CA ASN A 147 23.88 -6.00 0.88
C ASN A 147 24.34 -4.59 0.50
N ILE A 148 25.27 -4.02 1.28
CA ILE A 148 25.86 -2.71 1.00
C ILE A 148 27.35 -2.93 0.78
N GLU A 149 27.87 -2.53 -0.39
CA GLU A 149 29.26 -2.74 -0.78
C GLU A 149 30.21 -1.83 0.01
N ALA A 150 31.50 -2.15 -0.01
CA ALA A 150 32.53 -1.34 0.64
C ALA A 150 32.49 0.11 0.13
N GLY A 151 32.61 1.07 1.05
CA GLY A 151 32.52 2.50 0.73
C GLY A 151 31.11 3.08 0.46
N GLU A 152 30.07 2.25 0.26
CA GLU A 152 28.71 2.75 0.07
C GLU A 152 28.02 3.11 1.39
N LEU A 153 27.44 4.30 1.54
CA LEU A 153 26.80 4.70 2.79
C LEU A 153 25.35 4.23 2.95
N PHE A 154 24.67 3.95 1.83
CA PHE A 154 23.26 3.57 1.80
C PHE A 154 22.93 2.78 0.53
N THR A 155 21.88 1.96 0.59
CA THR A 155 21.22 1.40 -0.59
C THR A 155 19.85 2.05 -0.79
N GLN A 156 19.30 1.93 -2.00
CA GLN A 156 17.99 2.46 -2.35
C GLN A 156 17.04 1.32 -2.70
N LEU A 157 15.87 1.32 -2.06
CA LEU A 157 14.78 0.40 -2.37
C LEU A 157 13.65 1.19 -3.02
N CYS A 158 13.22 0.77 -4.21
CA CYS A 158 11.98 1.22 -4.80
C CYS A 158 10.82 0.63 -4.00
N ALA A 159 9.85 1.46 -3.63
CA ALA A 159 8.63 1.04 -2.93
C ALA A 159 7.42 1.50 -3.73
N VAL A 160 6.69 0.53 -4.28
CA VAL A 160 5.49 0.75 -5.09
C VAL A 160 4.30 0.15 -4.35
N THR A 161 3.33 0.99 -4.00
CA THR A 161 2.10 0.54 -3.36
C THR A 161 0.94 0.63 -4.35
N ASN A 162 0.28 -0.49 -4.60
CA ASN A 162 -0.79 -0.61 -5.58
C ASN A 162 -2.08 -1.09 -4.91
N LEU A 163 -3.21 -0.53 -5.33
CA LEU A 163 -4.54 -0.96 -4.96
C LEU A 163 -5.09 -1.83 -6.09
N VAL A 164 -5.40 -3.09 -5.81
CA VAL A 164 -5.82 -4.07 -6.81
C VAL A 164 -7.24 -4.53 -6.58
N LYS A 165 -8.03 -4.59 -7.65
CA LYS A 165 -9.36 -5.21 -7.61
C LYS A 165 -9.23 -6.68 -7.99
N ILE A 166 -9.47 -7.58 -7.06
CA ILE A 166 -9.37 -9.02 -7.33
C ILE A 166 -10.51 -9.44 -8.25
N GLY A 167 -10.18 -10.25 -9.26
CA GLY A 167 -11.16 -10.87 -10.14
C GLY A 167 -11.84 -12.09 -9.52
N PRO A 168 -12.90 -12.61 -10.18
CA PRO A 168 -13.62 -13.80 -9.74
C PRO A 168 -12.79 -15.09 -9.78
N ARG A 169 -11.59 -15.06 -10.41
CA ARG A 169 -10.64 -16.17 -10.44
C ARG A 169 -9.37 -15.75 -9.70
N ARG A 170 -8.84 -16.66 -8.87
CA ARG A 170 -7.57 -16.48 -8.14
C ARG A 170 -6.45 -16.14 -9.13
N GLY A 171 -5.61 -15.15 -8.79
CA GLY A 171 -4.46 -14.72 -9.60
C GLY A 171 -4.77 -13.74 -10.73
N LEU A 172 -6.03 -13.32 -10.92
CA LEU A 172 -6.40 -12.30 -11.90
C LEU A 172 -6.78 -10.99 -11.22
N PHE A 173 -6.07 -9.90 -11.56
CA PHE A 173 -6.45 -8.55 -11.16
C PHE A 173 -7.29 -7.90 -12.25
N LEU A 174 -8.45 -7.38 -11.88
CA LEU A 174 -9.33 -6.64 -12.79
C LEU A 174 -8.82 -5.22 -13.03
N LYS A 175 -8.15 -4.64 -12.03
CA LYS A 175 -7.62 -3.28 -12.08
C LYS A 175 -6.48 -3.13 -11.09
N ILE A 176 -5.46 -2.37 -11.48
CA ILE A 176 -4.33 -2.00 -10.64
C ILE A 176 -4.24 -0.47 -10.66
N ASP A 177 -4.42 0.15 -9.49
CA ASP A 177 -4.33 1.59 -9.31
C ASP A 177 -3.14 1.91 -8.40
N ASN A 178 -2.18 2.69 -8.88
CA ASN A 178 -1.03 3.08 -8.07
C ASN A 178 -1.45 4.06 -6.96
N VAL A 179 -1.15 3.72 -5.71
CA VAL A 179 -1.36 4.58 -4.55
C VAL A 179 -0.17 5.52 -4.38
N ALA A 180 1.04 4.97 -4.35
CA ALA A 180 2.26 5.75 -4.50
C ALA A 180 3.40 4.92 -5.06
N ASP A 181 4.40 5.63 -5.55
CA ASP A 181 5.68 5.14 -6.00
C ASP A 181 6.75 6.07 -5.43
N GLY A 182 7.84 5.50 -4.93
CA GLY A 182 8.97 6.27 -4.46
C GLY A 182 10.12 5.39 -4.02
N VAL A 183 11.08 6.02 -3.35
CA VAL A 183 12.34 5.37 -2.95
C VAL A 183 12.52 5.50 -1.45
N ILE A 184 12.90 4.40 -0.83
CA ILE A 184 13.35 4.29 0.55
C ILE A 184 14.88 4.24 0.53
N ARG A 185 15.52 5.10 1.33
CA ARG A 185 16.98 5.06 1.54
C ARG A 185 17.29 4.31 2.82
N VAL A 186 18.03 3.21 2.70
CA VAL A 186 18.44 2.37 3.82
C VAL A 186 19.91 2.66 4.10
N HIS A 187 20.18 3.39 5.18
CA HIS A 187 21.53 3.80 5.55
C HIS A 187 22.23 2.71 6.38
N ARG A 188 23.54 2.53 6.16
CA ARG A 188 24.39 1.62 6.97
C ARG A 188 24.25 1.88 8.47
N ARG A 189 24.34 3.16 8.85
CA ARG A 189 24.20 3.59 10.24
C ARG A 189 22.85 3.16 10.83
N TRP A 190 21.77 3.33 10.07
CA TRP A 190 20.44 2.94 10.52
C TRP A 190 20.32 1.43 10.68
N LEU A 191 20.86 0.62 9.76
CA LEU A 191 20.85 -0.84 9.86
C LEU A 191 21.55 -1.33 11.14
N ARG A 192 22.74 -0.78 11.42
CA ARG A 192 23.50 -1.07 12.65
C ARG A 192 22.70 -0.71 13.90
N GLU A 193 22.18 0.51 13.95
CA GLU A 193 21.36 1.00 15.07
C GLU A 193 20.09 0.16 15.28
N GLN A 194 19.47 -0.36 14.21
CA GLN A 194 18.29 -1.23 14.33
C GLN A 194 18.65 -2.66 14.74
N ALA A 195 19.76 -3.21 14.26
CA ALA A 195 20.20 -4.57 14.60
C ALA A 195 20.58 -4.69 16.09
N GLU A 196 21.11 -3.63 16.69
CA GLU A 196 21.47 -3.57 18.11
C GLU A 196 20.27 -3.34 19.04
N ARG A 197 19.06 -3.10 18.50
CA ARG A 197 17.89 -2.81 19.33
C ARG A 197 17.33 -4.07 20.00
N PRO A 198 17.03 -4.03 21.30
CA PRO A 198 16.42 -5.15 22.00
C PRO A 198 15.00 -5.42 21.49
N THR A 199 14.74 -6.68 21.15
CA THR A 199 13.45 -7.21 20.66
C THR A 199 12.26 -6.82 21.55
N THR A 200 12.47 -6.66 22.86
CA THR A 200 11.44 -6.30 23.84
C THR A 200 10.80 -4.93 23.57
N LYS A 201 11.57 -3.95 23.05
CA LYS A 201 11.01 -2.64 22.66
C LYS A 201 10.32 -2.67 21.29
N GLN A 202 10.60 -3.68 20.47
CA GLN A 202 10.02 -3.84 19.13
C GLN A 202 8.63 -4.51 19.16
N GLN A 203 8.29 -5.24 20.23
CA GLN A 203 7.03 -5.98 20.35
C GLN A 203 6.04 -5.40 21.38
N LEU A 204 6.48 -4.66 22.41
CA LEU A 204 5.58 -4.17 23.46
C LEU A 204 4.80 -2.89 23.12
N ASP A 205 5.26 -2.08 22.17
CA ASP A 205 4.53 -0.86 21.77
C ASP A 205 3.46 -1.17 20.71
N GLY A 206 2.40 -1.85 21.15
CA GLY A 206 1.12 -1.97 20.42
C GLY A 206 0.44 -0.61 20.16
N ARG A 207 1.00 0.49 20.69
CA ARG A 207 0.80 1.87 20.26
C ARG A 207 2.12 2.42 19.72
N THR A 208 2.49 2.02 18.51
CA THR A 208 3.77 2.44 17.92
C THR A 208 3.66 3.88 17.44
N ASP A 209 4.43 4.80 18.00
CA ASP A 209 4.43 6.18 17.52
C ASP A 209 4.86 6.24 16.04
N LEU A 210 4.21 7.09 15.24
CA LEU A 210 4.59 7.32 13.83
C LEU A 210 6.01 7.91 13.68
N ASN A 211 6.59 8.37 14.79
CA ASN A 211 7.97 8.84 14.87
C ASN A 211 8.97 7.73 15.23
N ASP A 212 8.53 6.47 15.29
CA ASP A 212 9.46 5.37 15.47
C ASP A 212 10.45 5.33 14.31
N SER A 213 11.71 5.52 14.67
CA SER A 213 12.90 5.32 13.86
C SER A 213 12.99 3.96 13.14
N SER A 214 12.24 2.92 13.52
CA SER A 214 12.14 1.66 12.75
C SER A 214 11.35 1.80 11.43
N ILE A 215 10.58 2.88 11.30
CA ILE A 215 9.77 3.18 10.12
C ILE A 215 10.61 3.96 9.12
N LEU A 216 10.76 3.41 7.92
CA LEU A 216 11.35 4.10 6.78
C LEU A 216 10.24 4.65 5.87
N TRP A 217 10.28 5.95 5.63
CA TRP A 217 9.28 6.66 4.85
C TRP A 217 9.64 6.72 3.36
N VAL A 218 8.64 6.52 2.51
CA VAL A 218 8.72 6.70 1.06
C VAL A 218 8.58 8.19 0.75
N GLY A 219 9.66 8.82 0.28
CA GLY A 219 9.67 10.24 -0.06
C GLY A 219 9.57 11.20 1.14
N LEU A 220 9.33 12.49 0.85
CA LEU A 220 9.33 13.56 1.87
C LEU A 220 7.97 13.84 2.48
N SER A 221 6.88 13.49 1.78
CA SER A 221 5.51 13.79 2.23
C SER A 221 5.04 12.91 3.38
N LYS A 222 5.79 11.84 3.70
CA LYS A 222 5.45 10.81 4.67
C LYS A 222 4.04 10.26 4.43
N ASP A 223 3.68 9.99 3.18
CA ASP A 223 2.37 9.39 2.87
C ASP A 223 2.39 7.87 3.04
N ILE A 224 3.55 7.24 2.79
CA ILE A 224 3.73 5.79 2.93
C ILE A 224 5.00 5.53 3.73
N GLY A 225 4.92 4.64 4.71
CA GLY A 225 6.03 4.17 5.52
C GLY A 225 6.02 2.66 5.64
N VAL A 226 7.19 2.05 5.72
CA VAL A 226 7.35 0.61 5.93
C VAL A 226 8.16 0.41 7.21
N ARG A 227 7.62 -0.38 8.13
CA ARG A 227 8.33 -0.80 9.33
C ARG A 227 9.10 -2.07 9.05
N PHE A 228 10.38 -2.02 9.35
CA PHE A 228 11.28 -3.15 9.19
C PHE A 228 11.82 -3.60 10.54
N ARG A 229 12.05 -4.91 10.65
CA ARG A 229 12.95 -5.47 11.65
C ARG A 229 14.24 -5.90 10.98
N VAL A 230 15.36 -5.47 11.54
CA VAL A 230 16.68 -5.72 10.96
C VAL A 230 17.34 -6.87 11.69
N LEU A 231 17.71 -7.90 10.94
CA LEU A 231 18.48 -9.04 11.43
C LEU A 231 19.88 -8.99 10.80
N PRO A 232 20.96 -9.05 11.59
CA PRO A 232 22.30 -9.16 11.04
C PRO A 232 22.45 -10.52 10.34
N LYS A 233 23.04 -10.51 9.14
CA LYS A 233 23.37 -11.75 8.42
C LYS A 233 24.80 -12.12 8.77
N GLU A 234 25.04 -13.36 9.21
CA GLU A 234 26.41 -13.81 9.49
C GLU A 234 27.23 -13.78 8.18
N GLU A 235 28.29 -12.97 8.17
CA GLU A 235 29.14 -12.78 7.01
C GLU A 235 29.97 -14.05 6.75
N GLY A 236 29.75 -14.65 5.57
CA GLY A 236 30.68 -15.63 5.03
C GLY A 236 31.95 -14.92 4.55
N GLN A 237 33.05 -15.10 5.29
CA GLN A 237 34.42 -14.70 4.94
C GLN A 237 34.62 -13.19 4.68
N THR A 238 35.17 -12.51 5.67
CA THR A 238 35.80 -11.19 5.49
C THR A 238 36.86 -11.25 4.38
N PRO A 239 36.80 -10.40 3.34
CA PRO A 239 37.86 -10.35 2.35
C PRO A 239 39.17 -9.93 3.02
N LEU A 240 40.21 -10.74 2.84
CA LEU A 240 41.52 -10.60 3.50
C LEU A 240 42.34 -9.36 3.05
N LEU A 241 41.77 -8.50 2.21
CA LEU A 241 42.40 -7.32 1.62
C LEU A 241 41.46 -6.12 1.73
N LEU A 242 41.21 -5.65 2.95
CA LEU A 242 40.63 -4.33 3.17
C LEU A 242 41.78 -3.33 3.27
N GLU A 243 41.75 -2.28 2.44
CA GLU A 243 42.59 -1.12 2.69
C GLU A 243 42.23 -0.53 4.05
N GLN A 244 43.23 0.01 4.77
CA GLN A 244 43.14 0.33 6.20
C GLN A 244 42.06 1.38 6.58
N ASP A 245 41.42 1.99 5.58
CA ASP A 245 40.42 3.06 5.70
C ASP A 245 39.08 2.72 5.00
N GLU A 246 38.94 1.53 4.41
CA GLU A 246 37.73 1.15 3.68
C GLU A 246 36.75 0.40 4.60
N GLU A 247 35.54 0.94 4.78
CA GLU A 247 34.52 0.25 5.58
C GLU A 247 34.11 -1.07 4.90
N PRO A 248 34.06 -2.19 5.64
CA PRO A 248 33.76 -3.50 5.06
C PRO A 248 32.36 -3.55 4.44
N PRO A 249 32.11 -4.46 3.49
CA PRO A 249 30.76 -4.75 3.01
C PRO A 249 29.91 -5.30 4.15
N VAL A 250 28.65 -4.89 4.24
CA VAL A 250 27.73 -5.34 5.29
C VAL A 250 26.47 -5.94 4.69
N SER A 251 25.99 -7.03 5.29
CA SER A 251 24.77 -7.73 4.84
C SER A 251 23.76 -7.86 5.99
N TYR A 252 22.52 -7.47 5.74
CA TYR A 252 21.42 -7.53 6.70
C TYR A 252 20.17 -8.11 6.04
N THR A 253 19.35 -8.82 6.81
CA THR A 253 18.02 -9.27 6.39
C THR A 253 16.96 -8.36 7.00
N LEU A 254 16.14 -7.75 6.17
CA LEU A 254 15.00 -6.91 6.55
C LEU A 254 13.72 -7.75 6.60
N GLU A 255 13.07 -7.84 7.76
CA GLU A 255 11.73 -8.42 7.88
C GLU A 255 10.66 -7.33 7.77
N TYR A 256 9.67 -7.51 6.88
CA TYR A 256 8.56 -6.56 6.70
C TYR A 256 7.51 -6.75 7.80
N GLN A 257 7.45 -5.85 8.78
CA GLN A 257 6.48 -5.94 9.86
C GLN A 257 5.13 -5.31 9.48
N GLU A 258 5.15 -4.03 9.12
CA GLU A 258 3.93 -3.24 8.87
C GLU A 258 4.13 -2.27 7.70
N LEU A 259 3.06 -2.07 6.94
CA LEU A 259 2.91 -1.00 5.96
C LEU A 259 1.96 0.05 6.55
N ILE A 260 2.38 1.30 6.48
CA ILE A 260 1.68 2.45 7.03
C ILE A 260 1.35 3.38 5.87
N VAL A 261 0.07 3.68 5.66
CA VAL A 261 -0.41 4.53 4.55
C VAL A 261 -1.30 5.62 5.10
N ARG A 262 -1.08 6.87 4.68
CA ARG A 262 -1.94 7.99 5.04
C ARG A 262 -3.37 7.73 4.58
N THR A 263 -4.33 7.76 5.51
CA THR A 263 -5.71 7.34 5.22
C THR A 263 -6.36 8.22 4.15
N ASN A 264 -6.08 9.53 4.16
CA ASN A 264 -6.51 10.45 3.10
C ASN A 264 -5.97 10.09 1.73
N LYS A 265 -4.71 9.67 1.64
CA LYS A 265 -4.11 9.26 0.37
C LYS A 265 -4.81 8.02 -0.19
N LEU A 266 -5.12 7.07 0.69
CA LEU A 266 -5.85 5.85 0.36
C LEU A 266 -7.28 6.16 -0.13
N LEU A 267 -8.05 6.95 0.62
CA LEU A 267 -9.40 7.40 0.25
C LEU A 267 -9.41 8.08 -1.13
N LEU A 268 -8.52 9.05 -1.35
CA LEU A 268 -8.46 9.79 -2.61
C LEU A 268 -8.09 8.90 -3.81
N THR A 269 -7.33 7.83 -3.58
CA THR A 269 -6.99 6.86 -4.62
C THR A 269 -8.16 5.91 -4.91
N LEU A 270 -8.90 5.52 -3.87
CA LEU A 270 -10.10 4.69 -3.97
C LEU A 270 -11.20 5.41 -4.77
N GLU A 271 -11.49 6.68 -4.45
CA GLU A 271 -12.46 7.50 -5.20
C GLU A 271 -12.03 7.69 -6.67
N ALA A 272 -10.74 7.97 -6.91
CA ALA A 272 -10.22 8.11 -8.27
C ALA A 272 -10.37 6.80 -9.06
N SER A 273 -10.14 5.65 -8.41
CA SER A 273 -10.32 4.33 -9.00
C SER A 273 -11.77 4.08 -9.42
N GLU A 274 -12.73 4.50 -8.61
CA GLU A 274 -14.18 4.38 -8.88
C GLU A 274 -14.63 5.28 -10.02
N ALA A 275 -14.23 6.54 -10.00
CA ALA A 275 -14.55 7.48 -11.07
C ALA A 275 -14.07 6.96 -12.44
N GLN A 276 -12.89 6.35 -12.49
CA GLN A 276 -12.38 5.71 -13.71
C GLN A 276 -13.19 4.47 -14.13
N GLN A 277 -13.66 3.65 -13.18
CA GLN A 277 -14.52 2.50 -13.49
C GLN A 277 -15.87 2.95 -14.09
N VAL A 278 -16.48 3.99 -13.52
CA VAL A 278 -17.74 4.55 -14.02
C VAL A 278 -17.56 5.16 -15.41
N ALA A 279 -16.45 5.88 -15.65
CA ALA A 279 -16.17 6.44 -16.97
C ALA A 279 -16.01 5.35 -18.04
N HIS A 280 -15.30 4.27 -17.73
CA HIS A 280 -15.13 3.15 -18.66
C HIS A 280 -16.43 2.38 -18.90
N ALA A 281 -17.26 2.20 -17.87
CA ALA A 281 -18.59 1.62 -18.02
C ALA A 281 -19.53 2.52 -18.85
N GLY A 282 -19.49 3.84 -18.63
CA GLY A 282 -20.29 4.81 -19.38
C GLY A 282 -19.92 4.88 -20.87
N ALA A 283 -18.64 4.73 -21.21
CA ALA A 283 -18.18 4.63 -22.60
C ALA A 283 -18.76 3.40 -23.32
N PHE A 284 -18.99 2.29 -22.61
CA PHE A 284 -19.62 1.09 -23.15
C PHE A 284 -21.11 1.28 -23.48
N TYR A 285 -21.83 2.15 -22.76
CA TYR A 285 -23.27 2.39 -22.98
C TYR A 285 -23.58 3.46 -24.04
N PHE A 286 -22.63 4.32 -24.40
CA PHE A 286 -22.82 5.35 -25.45
C PHE A 286 -22.34 4.93 -26.85
N SER A 287 -21.68 3.78 -27.00
CA SER A 287 -21.31 3.23 -28.31
C SER A 287 -22.43 2.34 -28.87
N GLY A 288 -23.58 2.96 -29.13
CA GLY A 288 -24.65 2.37 -29.93
C GLY A 288 -24.43 2.68 -31.40
N SER A 289 -23.49 2.00 -32.07
CA SER A 289 -23.53 1.62 -33.50
C SER A 289 -22.17 1.06 -33.94
N ASP A 290 -22.18 -0.24 -34.26
CA ASP A 290 -21.24 -0.97 -35.10
C ASP A 290 -19.75 -1.10 -34.69
N ARG A 291 -19.42 -2.35 -34.32
CA ARG A 291 -18.14 -3.06 -34.49
C ARG A 291 -16.89 -2.34 -33.95
N TYR A 292 -16.45 -2.77 -32.76
CA TYR A 292 -15.16 -3.42 -32.50
C TYR A 292 -15.06 -3.63 -30.99
N LEU A 293 -15.00 -4.90 -30.55
CA LEU A 293 -14.62 -5.24 -29.17
C LEU A 293 -13.16 -4.83 -28.95
N PRO A 294 -12.80 -4.01 -27.95
CA PRO A 294 -11.45 -4.02 -27.46
C PRO A 294 -11.30 -5.22 -26.51
N CYS A 295 -10.55 -6.22 -26.97
CA CYS A 295 -9.79 -7.10 -26.09
C CYS A 295 -8.74 -6.27 -25.33
N ASN A 296 -8.39 -6.73 -24.12
CA ASN A 296 -7.41 -6.19 -23.15
C ASN A 296 -8.07 -5.24 -22.15
N ASP A 297 -8.14 -5.54 -20.86
CA ASP A 297 -6.97 -5.70 -19.98
C ASP A 297 -7.06 -6.92 -19.05
N ILE A 298 -6.31 -7.97 -19.39
CA ILE A 298 -5.88 -8.97 -18.41
C ILE A 298 -4.39 -8.69 -18.20
N ILE A 299 -4.05 -8.04 -17.10
CA ILE A 299 -2.66 -7.77 -16.76
C ILE A 299 -2.11 -9.02 -16.07
N TYR A 300 -1.41 -9.85 -16.83
CA TYR A 300 -0.53 -10.88 -16.28
C TYR A 300 0.77 -10.23 -15.80
N LEU A 301 1.17 -10.50 -14.56
CA LEU A 301 2.56 -10.30 -14.16
C LEU A 301 3.45 -11.22 -15.03
N PRO A 302 4.58 -10.74 -15.57
CA PRO A 302 5.39 -11.52 -16.50
C PRO A 302 5.97 -12.75 -15.80
N SER A 303 5.50 -13.93 -16.20
CA SER A 303 6.14 -15.20 -15.87
C SER A 303 7.50 -15.28 -16.60
N VAL A 304 8.58 -15.42 -15.82
CA VAL A 304 9.96 -15.59 -16.30
C VAL A 304 10.06 -16.70 -17.37
N PRO A 305 10.77 -16.50 -18.50
CA PRO A 305 10.92 -17.51 -19.53
C PRO A 305 11.78 -18.69 -19.04
N THR A 306 11.25 -19.90 -19.23
CA THR A 306 11.95 -21.14 -18.88
C THR A 306 13.11 -21.36 -19.86
N ARG A 307 14.32 -21.46 -19.30
CA ARG A 307 15.60 -21.78 -19.96
C ARG A 307 15.45 -22.96 -20.95
N MET A 308 15.80 -22.73 -22.22
CA MET A 308 16.01 -23.77 -23.22
C MET A 308 16.99 -24.82 -22.68
N MET A 309 16.52 -26.06 -22.49
CA MET A 309 17.38 -27.22 -22.29
C MET A 309 17.88 -27.72 -23.65
N LEU A 310 19.19 -27.70 -23.84
CA LEU A 310 19.89 -28.50 -24.86
C LEU A 310 19.68 -30.01 -24.54
N PRO A 311 19.44 -30.86 -25.54
CA PRO A 311 19.30 -32.30 -25.31
C PRO A 311 20.64 -32.96 -25.00
N ARG A 312 20.70 -33.67 -23.87
CA ARG A 312 21.74 -34.66 -23.57
C ARG A 312 21.57 -35.87 -24.49
N THR A 313 22.57 -36.14 -25.32
CA THR A 313 22.69 -37.38 -26.08
C THR A 313 22.89 -38.55 -25.12
N MET A 314 22.04 -39.57 -25.26
CA MET A 314 22.16 -40.87 -24.59
C MET A 314 23.30 -41.68 -25.20
N SER A 315 24.12 -42.27 -24.34
CA SER A 315 24.96 -43.42 -24.64
C SER A 315 24.10 -44.66 -24.85
N VAL A 316 24.34 -45.39 -25.94
CA VAL A 316 23.97 -46.81 -26.09
C VAL A 316 25.24 -47.58 -26.42
N GLN A 317 25.28 -48.78 -25.84
CA GLN A 317 26.27 -49.87 -25.89
C GLN A 317 27.21 -49.92 -27.10
#